data_AF-A0A1H1KDJ2-F1
#
_entry.id   AF-A0A1H1KDJ2-F1
#
_cell.length_a   1.000
_cell.length_b   1.000
_cell.length_c   1.000
_cell.angle_alpha   90.00
_cell.angle_beta   90.00
_cell.angle_gamma   90.00
#
_symmetry.space_group_name_H-M   'P 1'
#
loop_
_entity.id
_entity.type
_entity.pdbx_description
1 polymer ?
#
loop_
_entity_poly.entity_id
_entity_poly.type
_entity_poly.pdbx_seq_one_letter_code
_entity_poly.pdbx_strand_id
1 'polypeptide(L)'
;MIWLLDDTPANRRLIHRYIDVWEYPDGRLEIRADGVALPCVQYDKLAEIDQGAVVEHKRLGHALKVAQALQAQRDNRRISGSPSRTNRGEPVRTKARLPGTRKQREVTLEDWNAAVMGTHQNPGGSVLKTPPERDKRTAKRP
;
A
#
# COMPACT_ATOMS: atom_id res chain seq x y z
N MET A 1 -9.05 0.21 -3.40
CA MET A 1 -9.34 0.48 -1.98
C MET A 1 -10.38 -0.51 -1.53
N ILE A 2 -10.24 -1.13 -0.36
CA ILE A 2 -11.27 -1.99 0.20
C ILE A 2 -11.77 -1.33 1.48
N TRP A 3 -13.05 -1.52 1.78
CA TRP A 3 -13.64 -1.11 3.04
C TRP A 3 -14.00 -2.36 3.81
N LEU A 4 -13.59 -2.39 5.08
CA LEU A 4 -13.92 -3.47 5.99
C LEU A 4 -15.04 -2.98 6.89
N LEU A 5 -16.19 -3.63 6.83
CA LEU A 5 -17.28 -3.40 7.77
C LEU A 5 -16.95 -4.15 9.07
N ASP A 6 -17.33 -3.57 10.20
CA ASP A 6 -17.21 -4.26 11.48
C ASP A 6 -18.02 -5.57 11.47
N ASP A 7 -17.46 -6.60 12.08
CA ASP A 7 -18.10 -7.91 12.12
C ASP A 7 -19.21 -7.96 13.18
N THR A 8 -20.37 -7.40 12.82
CA THR A 8 -21.56 -7.37 13.69
C THR A 8 -22.67 -8.26 13.12
N PRO A 9 -23.56 -8.82 13.96
CA PRO A 9 -24.71 -9.60 13.49
C PRO A 9 -25.60 -8.84 12.49
N ALA A 10 -25.70 -7.52 12.62
CA ALA A 10 -26.43 -6.66 11.67
C ALA A 10 -25.72 -6.62 10.31
N ASN A 11 -24.41 -6.36 10.29
CA ASN A 11 -23.63 -6.29 9.05
C ASN A 11 -23.57 -7.63 8.31
N ARG A 12 -23.53 -8.75 9.04
CA ARG A 12 -23.57 -10.10 8.42
C ARG A 12 -24.87 -10.36 7.66
N ARG A 13 -26.00 -9.74 8.05
CA ARG A 13 -27.27 -9.85 7.33
C ARG A 13 -27.28 -9.09 6.00
N LEU A 14 -26.30 -8.19 5.80
CA LEU A 14 -26.13 -7.43 4.56
C LEU A 14 -25.31 -8.20 3.50
N ILE A 15 -24.82 -9.41 3.79
CA ILE A 15 -24.15 -10.24 2.79
C ILE A 15 -25.12 -10.50 1.63
N HIS A 16 -24.64 -10.31 0.39
CA HIS A 16 -25.43 -10.36 -0.85
C HIS A 16 -26.54 -9.31 -0.98
N ARG A 17 -26.55 -8.26 -0.14
CA ARG A 17 -27.46 -7.10 -0.29
C ARG A 17 -26.75 -5.93 -0.97
N TYR A 18 -27.55 -5.08 -1.60
CA TYR A 18 -27.07 -3.81 -2.14
C TYR A 18 -26.84 -2.83 -0.98
N ILE A 19 -25.77 -2.05 -1.10
CA ILE A 19 -25.39 -0.98 -0.18
C ILE A 19 -25.13 0.28 -0.98
N ASP A 20 -25.37 1.43 -0.39
CA ASP A 20 -25.10 2.72 -0.99
C ASP A 20 -23.69 3.19 -0.64
N VAL A 21 -23.02 3.80 -1.63
CA VAL A 21 -21.69 4.41 -1.44
C VAL A 21 -21.79 5.87 -1.83
N TRP A 22 -21.65 6.74 -0.85
CA TRP A 22 -21.68 8.19 -1.04
C TRP A 22 -20.24 8.69 -1.12
N GLU A 23 -19.89 9.40 -2.20
CA GLU A 23 -18.61 10.09 -2.35
C GLU A 23 -18.83 11.59 -2.25
N TYR A 24 -18.31 12.20 -1.20
CA TYR A 24 -18.40 13.63 -0.96
C TYR A 24 -17.32 14.40 -1.74
N PRO A 25 -17.50 15.71 -1.99
CA PRO A 25 -16.51 16.52 -2.72
C PRO A 25 -15.13 16.62 -2.04
N ASP A 26 -15.06 16.48 -0.72
CA ASP A 26 -13.81 16.38 0.06
C ASP A 26 -13.10 15.02 -0.12
N GLY A 27 -13.72 14.11 -0.87
CA GLY A 27 -13.26 12.76 -1.13
C GLY A 27 -13.63 11.76 -0.04
N ARG A 28 -14.34 12.17 1.03
CA ARG A 28 -14.82 11.25 2.05
C ARG A 28 -15.82 10.27 1.43
N LEU A 29 -15.73 9.02 1.85
CA LEU A 29 -16.66 7.99 1.43
C LEU A 29 -17.45 7.52 2.63
N GLU A 30 -18.74 7.36 2.42
CA GLU A 30 -19.66 6.83 3.42
C GLU A 30 -20.41 5.64 2.84
N ILE A 31 -20.38 4.53 3.57
CA ILE A 31 -21.07 3.29 3.20
C ILE A 31 -22.35 3.23 4.02
N ARG A 32 -23.49 3.03 3.36
CA ARG A 32 -24.79 3.01 4.00
C ARG A 32 -25.58 1.78 3.60
N ALA A 33 -26.42 1.29 4.51
CA ALA A 33 -27.46 0.31 4.22
C ALA A 33 -28.78 0.79 4.82
N ASP A 34 -29.87 0.71 4.05
CA ASP A 34 -31.21 1.16 4.46
C ASP A 34 -31.23 2.60 5.02
N GLY A 35 -30.40 3.48 4.44
CA GLY A 35 -30.25 4.88 4.88
C GLY A 35 -29.42 5.09 6.15
N VAL A 36 -28.84 4.04 6.75
CA VAL A 36 -28.00 4.14 7.95
C VAL A 36 -26.52 3.95 7.59
N ALA A 37 -25.65 4.81 8.13
CA ALA A 37 -24.21 4.70 7.96
C ALA A 37 -23.65 3.46 8.67
N LEU A 38 -22.85 2.67 7.96
CA LEU A 38 -22.21 1.48 8.49
C LEU A 38 -20.82 1.83 9.03
N PRO A 39 -20.51 1.44 10.29
CA PRO A 39 -19.13 1.49 10.79
C PRO A 39 -18.22 0.68 9.88
N CYS A 40 -17.25 1.36 9.27
CA CYS A 40 -16.29 0.74 8.38
C CYS A 40 -14.93 1.42 8.47
N VAL A 41 -13.89 0.63 8.25
CA VAL A 41 -12.51 1.09 8.21
C VAL A 41 -11.98 0.92 6.79
N GLN A 42 -11.25 1.93 6.33
CA GLN A 42 -10.55 1.84 5.06
C GLN A 42 -9.39 0.84 5.18
N TYR A 43 -9.48 -0.27 4.45
CA TYR A 43 -8.42 -1.27 4.40
C TYR A 43 -7.55 -1.09 3.16
N ASP A 44 -6.29 -0.71 3.38
CA ASP A 44 -5.28 -0.67 2.34
C ASP A 44 -4.47 -1.97 2.27
N LYS A 45 -4.67 -2.75 1.21
CA LYS A 45 -3.88 -3.96 0.92
C LYS A 45 -2.39 -3.65 0.68
N LEU A 46 -2.04 -2.39 0.40
CA LEU A 46 -0.66 -1.93 0.18
C LEU A 46 -0.12 -1.13 1.37
N ALA A 47 -0.74 -1.23 2.56
CA ALA A 47 -0.25 -0.52 3.74
C ALA A 47 1.25 -0.76 3.97
N GLU A 48 1.99 0.34 4.07
CA GLU A 48 3.43 0.33 4.33
C GLU A 48 3.67 0.29 5.84
N ILE A 49 4.73 -0.43 6.24
CA ILE A 49 5.13 -0.49 7.65
C ILE A 49 5.85 0.81 7.99
N ASP A 50 5.24 1.59 8.88
CA ASP A 50 5.84 2.81 9.41
C ASP A 50 7.14 2.51 10.17
N GLN A 51 8.17 3.34 9.96
CA GLN A 51 9.42 3.30 10.71
C GLN A 51 9.16 3.47 12.22
N GLY A 52 8.14 4.23 12.62
CA GLY A 52 7.73 4.36 14.03
C GLY A 52 7.36 3.00 14.66
N ALA A 53 6.61 2.16 13.95
CA ALA A 53 6.21 0.85 14.43
C ALA A 53 7.42 -0.07 14.69
N VAL A 54 8.46 0.01 13.85
CA VAL A 54 9.73 -0.74 14.03
C VAL A 54 10.46 -0.34 15.31
N VAL A 55 10.50 0.96 15.61
CA VAL A 55 11.22 1.51 16.77
C VAL A 55 10.48 1.22 18.07
N GLU A 56 9.15 1.35 18.07
CA GLU A 56 8.32 1.11 19.24
C GLU A 56 8.26 -0.37 19.62
N HIS A 57 8.28 -1.28 18.64
CA HIS A 57 8.09 -2.72 18.87
C HIS A 57 9.43 -3.46 18.94
N LYS A 58 10.24 -3.21 19.97
CA LYS A 58 11.61 -3.77 20.10
C LYS A 58 11.74 -5.29 19.87
N ARG A 59 10.78 -6.08 20.36
CA ARG A 59 10.79 -7.56 20.18
C ARG A 59 10.47 -7.98 18.74
N LEU A 60 9.70 -7.17 18.01
CA LEU A 60 9.31 -7.42 16.63
C LEU A 60 10.14 -6.59 15.62
N GLY A 61 11.02 -5.72 16.10
CA GLY A 61 11.72 -4.75 15.25
C GLY A 61 12.53 -5.40 14.13
N HIS A 62 13.16 -6.55 14.37
CA HIS A 62 13.87 -7.27 13.32
C HIS A 62 12.92 -7.85 12.27
N ALA A 63 11.83 -8.50 12.68
CA ALA A 63 10.83 -9.03 11.76
C ALA A 63 10.16 -7.91 10.93
N LEU A 64 9.89 -6.75 11.55
CA LEU A 64 9.34 -5.59 10.85
C LEU A 64 10.34 -4.99 9.85
N LYS A 65 11.64 -5.00 10.15
CA LYS A 65 12.70 -4.59 9.19
C LYS A 65 12.77 -5.53 7.98
N VAL A 66 12.67 -6.85 8.20
CA VAL A 66 12.59 -7.83 7.11
C VAL A 66 11.38 -7.55 6.23
N ALA A 67 10.22 -7.31 6.86
CA ALA A 67 8.99 -6.97 6.14
C ALA A 67 9.13 -5.65 5.35
N GLN A 68 9.75 -4.61 5.90
CA GLN A 68 10.06 -3.37 5.18
C GLN A 68 10.98 -3.60 3.98
N ALA A 69 12.02 -4.43 4.14
CA ALA A 69 12.95 -4.74 3.06
C ALA A 69 12.28 -5.46 1.88
N LEU A 70 11.27 -6.29 2.16
CA LEU A 70 10.45 -6.94 1.13
C LEU A 70 9.41 -5.98 0.54
N GLN A 71 8.80 -5.11 1.35
CA GLN A 71 7.88 -4.07 0.86
C GLN A 71 8.57 -3.10 -0.11
N ALA A 72 9.83 -2.74 0.11
CA ALA A 72 10.59 -1.88 -0.79
C ALA A 72 10.81 -2.49 -2.20
N GLN A 73 10.73 -3.81 -2.32
CA GLN A 73 10.87 -4.53 -3.59
C GLN A 73 9.52 -4.81 -4.26
N ARG A 74 8.42 -4.43 -3.61
CA ARG A 74 7.06 -4.73 -4.05
C ARG A 74 6.60 -3.75 -5.14
N ASP A 75 5.89 -4.29 -6.11
CA ASP A 75 5.13 -3.51 -7.06
C ASP A 75 3.85 -3.01 -6.36
N ASN A 76 3.89 -1.76 -5.90
CA ASN A 76 2.79 -1.12 -5.17
C ASN A 76 1.68 -0.57 -6.10
N ARG A 77 1.64 -0.98 -7.36
CA ARG A 77 0.54 -0.60 -8.25
C ARG A 77 -0.74 -1.32 -7.83
N ARG A 78 -1.77 -0.52 -7.52
CA ARG A 78 -3.14 -1.03 -7.38
C ARG A 78 -3.59 -1.59 -8.74
N ILE A 79 -4.32 -2.71 -8.71
CA ILE A 79 -4.81 -3.40 -9.91
C ILE A 79 -5.41 -2.36 -10.87
N SER A 80 -4.83 -2.26 -12.06
CA SER A 80 -5.26 -1.37 -13.14
C SER A 80 -6.70 -1.73 -13.51
N GLY A 81 -7.67 -0.94 -13.07
CA GLY A 81 -9.09 -1.25 -13.25
C GLY A 81 -10.00 -0.61 -12.20
N SER A 82 -9.47 -0.13 -11.07
CA SER A 82 -10.23 0.78 -10.23
C SER A 82 -10.48 2.08 -11.01
N PRO A 83 -11.74 2.55 -11.13
CA PRO A 83 -12.03 3.83 -11.76
C PRO A 83 -11.15 4.92 -11.16
N SER A 84 -10.61 5.79 -12.01
CA SER A 84 -9.96 7.01 -11.55
C SER A 84 -10.96 7.75 -10.67
N ARG A 85 -10.60 8.06 -9.42
CA ARG A 85 -11.36 8.99 -8.58
C ARG A 85 -11.02 10.40 -9.02
N THR A 86 -11.41 10.72 -10.24
CA THR A 86 -11.09 11.97 -10.95
C THR A 86 -11.59 13.21 -10.20
N ASN A 87 -12.54 13.03 -9.27
CA ASN A 87 -13.03 14.05 -8.35
C ASN A 87 -11.91 14.67 -7.49
N ARG A 88 -10.76 13.99 -7.31
CA ARG A 88 -9.62 14.52 -6.54
C ARG A 88 -8.49 15.12 -7.37
N GLY A 89 -8.61 15.15 -8.70
CA GLY A 89 -7.53 15.63 -9.58
C GLY A 89 -6.23 14.81 -9.51
N GLU A 90 -6.23 13.64 -8.87
CA GLU A 90 -5.07 12.76 -8.84
C GLU A 90 -4.75 12.25 -10.26
N PRO A 91 -3.48 12.29 -10.68
CA PRO A 91 -3.09 11.82 -12.00
C PRO A 91 -3.40 10.32 -12.13
N VAL A 92 -3.86 9.92 -13.31
CA VAL A 92 -4.07 8.50 -13.65
C VAL A 92 -2.75 7.76 -13.46
N ARG A 93 -2.72 6.81 -12.53
CA ARG A 93 -1.50 6.04 -12.24
C ARG A 93 -1.11 5.21 -13.47
N THR A 94 0.18 5.16 -13.76
CA THR A 94 0.72 4.50 -14.95
C THR A 94 0.46 2.99 -14.91
N LYS A 95 0.07 2.42 -16.06
CA LYS A 95 -0.21 0.97 -16.21
C LYS A 95 1.08 0.12 -16.26
N ALA A 96 2.24 0.73 -16.48
CA ALA A 96 3.52 0.02 -16.59
C ALA A 96 4.11 -0.30 -15.21
N ARG A 97 4.81 -1.43 -15.11
CA ARG A 97 5.54 -1.87 -13.91
C ARG A 97 6.78 -1.00 -13.70
N LEU A 98 7.04 -0.61 -12.46
CA LEU A 98 8.30 0.05 -12.11
C LEU A 98 9.45 -0.97 -12.25
N PRO A 99 10.56 -0.61 -12.92
CA PRO A 99 11.72 -1.49 -13.06
C PRO A 99 12.21 -2.00 -11.70
N GLY A 100 12.49 -3.30 -11.60
CA GLY A 100 13.01 -3.92 -10.37
C GLY A 100 11.99 -4.20 -9.26
N THR A 101 10.72 -3.81 -9.42
CA THR A 101 9.65 -4.16 -8.46
C THR A 101 9.04 -5.53 -8.76
N ARG A 102 8.41 -6.20 -7.78
CA ARG A 102 7.85 -7.55 -7.88
C ARG A 102 6.43 -7.68 -7.33
N LYS A 103 5.60 -8.54 -7.93
CA LYS A 103 4.28 -8.83 -7.35
C LYS A 103 4.42 -9.74 -6.13
N GLN A 104 3.48 -9.68 -5.20
CA GLN A 104 3.48 -10.51 -3.99
C GLN A 104 3.60 -12.02 -4.31
N ARG A 105 2.92 -12.50 -5.36
CA ARG A 105 2.98 -13.90 -5.81
C ARG A 105 4.29 -14.33 -6.49
N GLU A 106 5.15 -13.36 -6.82
CA GLU A 106 6.46 -13.60 -7.45
C GLU A 106 7.58 -13.65 -6.39
N VAL A 107 7.28 -13.38 -5.12
CA VAL A 107 8.25 -13.45 -4.02
C VAL A 107 8.56 -14.90 -3.71
N THR A 108 9.83 -15.27 -3.79
CA THR A 108 10.32 -16.63 -3.56
C THR A 108 10.88 -16.79 -2.13
N LEU A 109 11.16 -18.03 -1.72
CA LEU A 109 11.83 -18.30 -0.44
C LEU A 109 13.25 -17.70 -0.41
N GLU A 110 13.95 -17.70 -1.54
CA GLU A 110 15.28 -17.10 -1.65
C GLU A 110 15.25 -15.60 -1.37
N ASP A 111 14.21 -14.90 -1.83
CA ASP A 111 14.01 -13.48 -1.55
C ASP A 111 13.79 -13.21 -0.06
N TRP A 112 13.02 -14.09 0.61
CA TRP A 112 12.84 -14.04 2.06
C TRP A 112 14.16 -14.24 2.80
N ASN A 113 14.91 -15.27 2.43
CA ASN A 113 16.21 -15.57 3.04
C ASN A 113 17.18 -14.40 2.82
N ALA A 114 17.23 -13.82 1.63
CA ALA A 114 18.06 -12.66 1.33
C ALA A 114 17.67 -11.44 2.18
N ALA A 115 16.37 -11.18 2.39
CA ALA A 115 15.90 -10.08 3.23
C ALA A 115 16.25 -10.29 4.71
N VAL A 116 16.10 -11.51 5.23
CA VAL A 116 16.50 -11.87 6.60
C VAL A 116 18.01 -11.68 6.77
N MET A 117 18.83 -12.27 5.91
CA MET A 117 20.28 -12.17 6.00
C MET A 117 20.78 -10.73 5.84
N GLY A 118 20.21 -9.94 4.92
CA GLY A 118 20.59 -8.55 4.71
C GLY A 118 20.27 -7.64 5.89
N THR A 119 19.12 -7.84 6.54
CA THR A 119 18.73 -7.06 7.73
C THR A 119 19.52 -7.44 8.99
N HIS A 120 20.02 -8.68 9.07
CA HIS A 120 20.98 -9.09 10.09
C HIS A 120 22.35 -8.43 9.91
N GLN A 121 22.85 -8.34 8.68
CA GLN A 121 24.15 -7.76 8.37
C GLN A 121 24.18 -6.23 8.51
N ASN A 122 23.06 -5.56 8.24
CA ASN A 122 22.93 -4.11 8.40
C ASN A 122 21.72 -3.72 9.26
N PRO A 123 21.82 -3.86 10.60
CA PRO A 123 20.70 -3.61 11.50
C PRO A 123 20.29 -2.13 11.60
N GLY A 124 21.11 -1.19 11.10
CA GLY A 124 20.86 0.26 11.14
C GLY A 124 20.54 0.91 9.79
N GLY A 125 20.60 0.17 8.68
CA GLY A 125 20.40 0.72 7.34
C GLY A 125 18.94 1.06 7.03
N SER A 126 18.68 2.30 6.63
CA SER A 126 17.40 2.69 6.01
C SER A 126 17.25 1.94 4.69
N VAL A 127 16.16 1.20 4.50
CA VAL A 127 15.88 0.42 3.29
C VAL A 127 15.34 1.29 2.13
N LEU A 128 15.16 2.59 2.37
CA LEU A 128 14.83 3.56 1.32
C LEU A 128 16.07 3.77 0.44
N LYS A 129 16.10 3.12 -0.72
CA LYS A 129 17.00 3.51 -1.80
C LYS A 129 16.63 4.94 -2.22
N THR A 130 17.54 5.88 -2.04
CA THR A 130 17.44 7.21 -2.64
C THR A 130 17.24 7.06 -4.15
N PRO A 131 16.32 7.83 -4.79
CA PRO A 131 16.15 7.77 -6.23
C PRO A 131 17.48 8.05 -6.95
N PRO A 132 17.79 7.39 -8.08
CA PRO A 132 19.01 7.67 -8.82
C PRO A 132 19.01 9.14 -9.25
N GLU A 133 20.11 9.82 -8.94
CA GLU A 133 20.37 11.21 -9.30
C GLU A 133 20.25 11.37 -10.82
N ARG A 134 19.30 12.21 -11.25
CA ARG A 134 19.07 12.50 -12.66
C ARG A 134 20.25 13.33 -13.17
N ASP A 135 21.17 12.68 -13.88
CA ASP A 135 22.34 13.30 -14.50
C ASP A 135 21.90 14.49 -15.38
N LYS A 136 22.16 15.71 -14.89
CA LYS A 136 21.93 16.96 -15.63
C LYS A 136 23.13 17.24 -16.53
N ARG A 137 23.38 16.37 -17.50
CA ARG A 137 24.32 16.66 -18.60
C ARG A 137 23.72 16.26 -19.92
N THR A 138 23.00 17.21 -20.54
CA THR A 138 23.20 17.64 -21.94
C THR A 138 22.01 18.49 -22.38
N ALA A 139 22.19 19.80 -22.35
CA ALA A 139 21.47 20.72 -23.24
C ALA A 139 22.46 21.80 -23.64
N LYS A 140 23.24 21.51 -24.69
CA LYS A 140 24.08 22.47 -25.39
C LYS A 140 23.16 23.21 -26.39
N ARG A 141 22.89 24.49 -26.12
CA ARG A 141 22.40 25.47 -27.12
C ARG A 141 23.41 25.55 -28.28
N PRO A 142 22.95 25.75 -29.52
CA PRO A 142 22.61 27.09 -30.00
C PRO A 142 21.11 27.32 -30.17
#